data_AF-A0A3D5R7B9-F1
#
_entry.id   AF-A0A3D5R7B9-F1
#
_cell.length_a   1.000
_cell.length_b   1.000
_cell.length_c   1.000
_cell.angle_alpha   90.00
_cell.angle_beta   90.00
_cell.angle_gamma   90.00
#
_symmetry.space_group_name_H-M   'P 1'
#
loop_
_entity.id
_entity.type
_entity.pdbx_description
1 polymer ?
#
loop_
_entity_poly.entity_id
_entity_poly.type
_entity_poly.pdbx_seq_one_letter_code
_entity_poly.pdbx_strand_id
1 'polypeptide(L)'
;LTTRFKDNKGYIVESRRGGGGSIKIYELKMRDDQQVDELISRSIGESITKFKAYDILDHLHSKKILTERESQIIKRSISDRALSLVPSENKNPLRAKILKESLLAVVKYNNGS
;
A
#
# COMPACT_ATOMS: atom_id res chain seq x y z
N LEU A 1 -28.88 -6.99 -27.85
CA LEU A 1 -29.10 -7.03 -26.39
C LEU A 1 -27.74 -7.09 -25.72
N THR A 2 -27.36 -6.03 -24.99
CA THR A 2 -26.06 -5.90 -24.32
C THR A 2 -26.22 -6.34 -22.87
N THR A 3 -25.48 -7.36 -22.43
CA THR A 3 -25.29 -7.63 -21.00
C THR A 3 -23.80 -7.63 -20.70
N ARG A 4 -23.41 -6.57 -19.99
CA ARG A 4 -22.06 -6.22 -19.60
C ARG A 4 -21.69 -7.04 -18.36
N PHE A 5 -21.11 -8.22 -18.54
CA PHE A 5 -20.57 -8.99 -17.43
C PHE A 5 -19.18 -8.46 -17.08
N LYS A 6 -19.03 -7.96 -15.84
CA LYS A 6 -17.83 -7.31 -15.30
C LYS A 6 -17.10 -8.35 -14.43
N ASP A 7 -16.03 -8.94 -14.97
CA ASP A 7 -15.27 -10.06 -14.37
C ASP A 7 -14.51 -9.69 -13.08
N ASN A 8 -15.09 -10.07 -11.95
CA ASN A 8 -14.58 -11.06 -10.97
C ASN A 8 -13.06 -11.37 -10.85
N LYS A 9 -12.26 -10.68 -10.00
CA LYS A 9 -10.89 -11.18 -9.64
C LYS A 9 -10.43 -10.88 -8.18
N GLY A 10 -9.91 -11.92 -7.49
CA GLY A 10 -9.30 -11.97 -6.13
C GLY A 10 -7.82 -12.45 -6.18
N TYR A 11 -6.94 -12.00 -5.27
CA TYR A 11 -5.50 -11.88 -5.61
C TYR A 11 -4.48 -12.40 -4.57
N ILE A 12 -3.27 -12.71 -5.07
CA ILE A 12 -2.11 -13.32 -4.37
C ILE A 12 -0.87 -12.43 -4.58
N VAL A 13 -0.07 -12.21 -3.52
CA VAL A 13 1.21 -11.47 -3.58
C VAL A 13 2.39 -12.41 -3.36
N GLU A 14 3.36 -12.37 -4.28
CA GLU A 14 4.69 -12.95 -4.07
C GLU A 14 5.74 -11.85 -3.87
N SER A 15 6.54 -11.97 -2.81
CA SER A 15 7.76 -11.19 -2.61
C SER A 15 8.97 -12.05 -2.94
N ARG A 16 9.87 -11.57 -3.81
CA ARG A 16 11.21 -12.19 -3.98
C ARG A 16 12.26 -11.31 -3.34
N ARG A 17 12.95 -11.85 -2.33
CA ARG A 17 14.03 -11.16 -1.59
C ARG A 17 15.31 -11.17 -2.44
N GLY A 18 15.57 -10.06 -3.14
CA GLY A 18 16.82 -9.81 -3.86
C GLY A 18 16.80 -8.46 -4.58
N GLY A 19 17.64 -7.52 -4.12
CA GLY A 19 18.22 -6.40 -4.86
C GLY A 19 17.35 -5.26 -5.46
N GLY A 20 16.09 -5.48 -5.82
CA GLY A 20 15.31 -4.51 -6.60
C GLY A 20 13.81 -4.79 -6.67
N GLY A 21 13.23 -5.38 -5.62
CA GLY A 21 11.89 -5.97 -5.66
C GLY A 21 10.74 -4.96 -5.90
N SER A 22 10.00 -5.17 -6.99
CA SER A 22 8.68 -4.59 -7.26
C SER A 22 7.61 -5.29 -6.42
N ILE A 23 6.82 -4.55 -5.64
CA ILE A 23 5.62 -5.09 -4.98
C ILE A 23 4.47 -5.07 -5.98
N LYS A 24 3.95 -6.25 -6.34
CA LYS A 24 2.79 -6.40 -7.23
C LYS A 24 1.53 -6.56 -6.39
N ILE A 25 0.98 -5.44 -5.93
CA ILE A 25 -0.34 -5.38 -5.27
C ILE A 25 -1.39 -5.20 -6.35
N TYR A 26 -2.39 -6.04 -6.33
CA TYR A 26 -3.34 -6.21 -7.41
C TYR A 26 -4.64 -6.70 -6.63
N GLU A 27 -5.88 -6.20 -6.91
CA GLU A 27 -7.20 -6.95 -6.85
C GLU A 27 -7.65 -7.88 -5.74
N LEU A 28 -7.82 -7.42 -4.53
CA LEU A 28 -8.48 -8.24 -3.54
C LEU A 28 -10.01 -8.15 -3.68
N LYS A 29 -10.67 -9.12 -4.35
CA LYS A 29 -12.03 -9.53 -3.96
C LYS A 29 -11.95 -10.24 -2.61
N MET A 30 -11.64 -9.49 -1.56
CA MET A 30 -11.51 -9.99 -0.20
C MET A 30 -12.88 -9.92 0.46
N ARG A 31 -13.42 -11.09 0.79
CA ARG A 31 -14.58 -11.21 1.68
C ARG A 31 -14.16 -11.16 3.15
N ASP A 32 -12.87 -10.98 3.45
CA ASP A 32 -12.33 -11.10 4.81
C ASP A 32 -11.19 -10.09 5.06
N ASP A 33 -11.42 -9.15 5.97
CA ASP A 33 -10.50 -8.04 6.29
C ASP A 33 -9.16 -8.54 6.85
N GLN A 34 -9.13 -9.71 7.50
CA GLN A 34 -7.90 -10.29 8.06
C GLN A 34 -6.85 -10.65 6.99
N GLN A 35 -7.29 -11.09 5.82
CA GLN A 35 -6.39 -11.51 4.75
C GLN A 35 -5.69 -10.31 4.06
N VAL A 36 -6.37 -9.15 4.04
CA VAL A 36 -5.81 -7.87 3.56
C VAL A 36 -4.70 -7.39 4.49
N ASP A 37 -4.96 -7.41 5.80
CA ASP A 37 -4.03 -6.96 6.83
C ASP A 37 -2.70 -7.76 6.78
N GLU A 38 -2.80 -9.09 6.63
CA GLU A 38 -1.62 -9.95 6.49
C GLU A 38 -0.83 -9.69 5.20
N LEU A 39 -1.51 -9.49 4.08
CA LEU A 39 -0.88 -9.24 2.78
C LEU A 39 -0.09 -7.94 2.76
N ILE A 40 -0.67 -6.86 3.28
CA ILE A 40 -0.01 -5.54 3.36
C ILE A 40 1.20 -5.62 4.31
N SER A 41 1.02 -6.28 5.45
CA SER A 41 2.09 -6.46 6.45
C SER A 41 3.29 -7.22 5.89
N ARG A 42 3.07 -8.33 5.17
CA ARG A 42 4.12 -9.13 4.55
C ARG A 42 4.85 -8.40 3.42
N SER A 43 4.16 -7.53 2.69
CA SER A 43 4.70 -6.87 1.49
C SER A 43 5.67 -5.72 1.83
N ILE A 44 5.34 -4.89 2.82
CA ILE A 44 6.12 -3.70 3.18
C ILE A 44 7.31 -4.04 4.08
N GLY A 45 7.17 -5.05 4.95
CA GLY A 45 8.19 -5.42 5.94
C GLY A 45 8.27 -4.42 7.10
N GLU A 46 9.32 -4.53 7.92
CA GLU A 46 9.48 -3.72 9.15
C GLU A 46 10.15 -2.36 8.95
N SER A 47 10.73 -2.11 7.78
CA SER A 47 11.43 -0.87 7.47
C SER A 47 11.40 -0.59 5.98
N ILE A 48 11.15 0.66 5.61
CA ILE A 48 11.08 1.08 4.22
C ILE A 48 11.67 2.47 4.01
N THR A 49 12.44 2.64 2.93
CA THR A 49 12.96 3.95 2.54
C THR A 49 11.85 4.82 1.95
N LYS A 50 12.01 6.14 2.03
CA LYS A 50 11.07 7.11 1.41
C LYS A 50 10.83 6.81 -0.07
N PHE A 51 11.89 6.59 -0.84
CA PHE A 51 11.79 6.34 -2.29
C PHE A 51 10.99 5.07 -2.58
N LYS A 52 11.31 3.95 -1.91
CA LYS A 52 10.57 2.70 -2.10
C LYS A 52 9.09 2.84 -1.70
N ALA A 53 8.80 3.59 -0.63
CA ALA A 53 7.42 3.86 -0.24
C ALA A 53 6.69 4.70 -1.29
N TYR A 54 7.35 5.70 -1.89
CA TYR A 54 6.77 6.52 -2.96
C TYR A 54 6.50 5.69 -4.21
N ASP A 55 7.45 4.82 -4.61
CA ASP A 55 7.28 3.92 -5.76
C ASP A 55 6.07 3.00 -5.58
N ILE A 56 5.85 2.48 -4.37
CA ILE A 56 4.66 1.67 -4.05
C ILE A 56 3.38 2.50 -4.21
N LEU A 57 3.36 3.72 -3.66
CA LEU A 57 2.19 4.59 -3.74
C LEU A 57 1.87 5.01 -5.19
N ASP A 58 2.89 5.28 -5.99
CA ASP A 58 2.75 5.58 -7.42
C ASP A 58 2.26 4.35 -8.20
N HIS A 59 2.77 3.16 -7.88
CA HIS A 59 2.27 1.93 -8.47
C HIS A 59 0.79 1.72 -8.14
N LEU A 60 0.40 1.86 -6.87
CA LEU A 60 -0.99 1.70 -6.42
C LEU A 60 -1.93 2.75 -7.05
N HIS A 61 -1.48 3.99 -7.17
CA HIS A 61 -2.23 5.03 -7.88
C HIS A 61 -2.39 4.72 -9.37
N SER A 62 -1.33 4.27 -10.05
CA SER A 62 -1.40 3.88 -11.46
C SER A 62 -2.39 2.73 -11.72
N LYS A 63 -2.62 1.90 -10.70
CA LYS A 63 -3.61 0.81 -10.70
C LYS A 63 -5.00 1.23 -10.24
N LYS A 64 -5.21 2.51 -9.95
CA LYS A 64 -6.48 3.08 -9.45
C LYS A 64 -6.95 2.45 -8.13
N ILE A 65 -6.01 1.91 -7.35
CA ILE A 65 -6.29 1.41 -5.99
C ILE A 65 -6.30 2.58 -5.01
N LEU A 66 -5.39 3.54 -5.23
CA LEU A 66 -5.43 4.85 -4.59
C LEU A 66 -5.92 5.89 -5.59
N THR A 67 -6.63 6.88 -5.10
CA THR A 67 -6.78 8.17 -5.78
C THR A 67 -5.47 8.97 -5.68
N GLU A 68 -5.28 9.92 -6.60
CA GLU A 68 -4.14 10.86 -6.53
C GLU A 68 -4.11 11.57 -5.17
N ARG A 69 -5.28 11.98 -4.66
CA ARG A 69 -5.40 12.65 -3.36
C ARG A 69 -4.87 11.78 -2.22
N GLU A 70 -5.28 10.52 -2.16
CA GLU A 70 -4.81 9.59 -1.11
C GLU A 70 -3.31 9.35 -1.22
N SER A 71 -2.80 9.10 -2.43
CA SER A 71 -1.36 8.91 -2.67
C SER A 71 -0.55 10.12 -2.17
N GLN A 72 -0.97 11.34 -2.53
CA GLN A 72 -0.28 12.55 -2.11
C GLN A 72 -0.33 12.77 -0.60
N ILE A 73 -1.49 12.54 0.04
CA ILE A 73 -1.61 12.65 1.50
C ILE A 73 -0.64 11.70 2.19
N ILE A 74 -0.61 10.43 1.79
CA ILE A 74 0.27 9.43 2.40
C ILE A 74 1.74 9.80 2.19
N LYS A 75 2.13 10.22 0.97
CA LYS A 75 3.50 10.69 0.66
C LYS A 75 3.93 11.82 1.58
N ARG A 76 3.06 12.80 1.85
CA ARG A 76 3.37 13.92 2.75
C ARG A 76 3.55 13.46 4.19
N SER A 77 2.70 12.56 4.67
CA SER A 77 2.77 12.00 6.03
C SER A 77 4.04 11.22 6.33
N ILE A 78 4.65 10.59 5.32
CA ILE A 78 5.89 9.79 5.48
C ILE A 78 7.17 10.52 5.03
N SER A 79 7.06 11.79 4.63
CA SER A 79 8.17 12.58 4.10
C SER A 79 9.26 12.85 5.15
N ASP A 80 10.49 13.16 4.72
CA ASP A 80 11.57 13.55 5.64
C ASP A 80 11.20 14.78 6.49
N ARG A 81 10.38 15.68 5.94
CA ARG A 81 9.91 16.88 6.62
C ARG A 81 8.87 16.56 7.69
N ALA A 82 7.92 15.66 7.41
CA ALA A 82 6.94 15.23 8.39
C ALA A 82 7.58 14.47 9.56
N LEU A 83 8.67 13.73 9.28
CA LEU A 83 9.41 12.97 10.27
C LEU A 83 10.66 13.71 10.77
N SER A 84 10.69 15.04 10.72
CA SER A 84 11.88 15.84 11.03
C SER A 84 12.35 15.66 12.49
N LEU A 85 11.43 15.46 13.42
CA LEU A 85 11.68 15.27 14.85
C LEU A 85 12.05 13.82 15.22
N VAL A 86 11.98 12.89 14.27
CA VAL A 86 12.25 11.47 14.52
C VAL A 86 13.74 11.19 14.29
N PRO A 87 14.43 10.48 15.20
CA PRO A 87 15.80 10.03 14.97
C PRO A 87 15.95 9.26 13.65
N SER A 88 17.04 9.48 12.93
CA SER A 88 17.23 8.98 11.56
C SER A 88 17.08 7.46 11.43
N GLU A 89 17.57 6.72 12.42
CA GLU A 89 17.47 5.26 12.55
C GLU A 89 16.02 4.77 12.66
N ASN A 90 15.12 5.59 13.20
CA ASN A 90 13.72 5.26 13.42
C ASN A 90 12.78 5.75 12.30
N LYS A 91 13.28 6.55 11.35
CA LYS A 91 12.45 7.06 10.25
C LYS A 91 11.91 5.95 9.36
N ASN A 92 12.76 5.05 8.88
CA ASN A 92 12.34 4.00 7.95
C ASN A 92 11.40 2.95 8.59
N PRO A 93 11.63 2.51 9.84
CA PRO A 93 10.65 1.69 10.56
C PRO A 93 9.30 2.40 10.76
N LEU A 94 9.30 3.68 11.13
CA LEU A 94 8.08 4.45 11.31
C LEU A 94 7.32 4.63 9.99
N ARG A 95 8.03 4.89 8.88
CA ARG A 95 7.43 4.94 7.53
C ARG A 95 6.71 3.64 7.19
N ALA A 96 7.32 2.49 7.50
CA ALA A 96 6.71 1.19 7.23
C ALA A 96 5.39 1.04 7.98
N LYS A 97 5.35 1.42 9.27
CA LYS A 97 4.12 1.39 10.08
C LYS A 97 3.05 2.33 9.53
N ILE A 98 3.39 3.59 9.28
CA ILE A 98 2.43 4.58 8.74
C ILE A 98 1.87 4.10 7.39
N LEU A 99 2.72 3.58 6.51
CA LEU A 99 2.31 3.09 5.20
C LEU A 99 1.36 1.90 5.31
N LYS A 100 1.66 0.92 6.17
CA LYS A 100 0.77 -0.23 6.43
C LYS A 100 -0.61 0.27 6.86
N GLU A 101 -0.69 1.03 7.96
CA GLU A 101 -1.95 1.55 8.51
C GLU A 101 -2.75 2.39 7.50
N SER A 102 -2.05 3.24 6.72
CA SER A 102 -2.70 4.07 5.70
C SER A 102 -3.35 3.21 4.60
N LEU A 103 -2.68 2.16 4.16
CA LEU A 103 -3.22 1.27 3.13
C LEU A 103 -4.37 0.42 3.69
N LEU A 104 -4.30 -0.02 4.95
CA LEU A 104 -5.42 -0.71 5.61
C LEU A 104 -6.67 0.18 5.64
N ALA A 105 -6.49 1.46 6.01
CA ALA A 105 -7.58 2.42 6.05
C ALA A 105 -8.26 2.59 4.68
N VAL A 106 -7.47 2.72 3.61
CA VAL A 106 -8.01 2.85 2.25
C VAL A 106 -8.79 1.59 1.83
N VAL A 107 -8.25 0.40 2.08
CA VAL A 107 -8.94 -0.84 1.70
C VAL A 107 -10.24 -1.02 2.49
N LYS A 108 -10.24 -0.77 3.80
CA LYS A 108 -11.45 -0.88 4.64
C LYS A 108 -12.53 0.12 4.24
N TYR A 109 -12.15 1.37 3.92
CA TYR A 109 -13.09 2.38 3.45
C TYR A 109 -13.78 1.96 2.13
N ASN A 110 -13.03 1.35 1.22
CA ASN A 110 -13.55 0.88 -0.06
C ASN A 110 -14.44 -0.38 0.05
N ASN A 111 -14.28 -1.19 1.10
CA ASN A 111 -15.10 -2.39 1.35
C ASN A 111 -16.41 -2.08 2.09
N GLY A 112 -16.50 -0.95 2.79
CA GLY A 112 -17.66 -0.52 3.59
C GLY A 112 -18.62 0.45 2.90
N SER A 113 -18.43 0.73 1.60
CA SER A 113 -19.26 1.66 0.80
C SER A 113 -19.99 0.94 -0.35
#